data_AF-A0AA92TKT1-F1
#
_entry.id   AF-A0AA92TKT1-F1
#
_cell.length_a   1.000
_cell.length_b   1.000
_cell.length_c   1.000
_cell.angle_alpha   90.00
_cell.angle_beta   90.00
_cell.angle_gamma   90.00
#
_symmetry.space_group_name_H-M   'P 1'
#
loop_
_entity.id
_entity.type
_entity.pdbx_description
1 polymer ?
#
loop_
_entity_poly.entity_id
_entity_poly.type
_entity_poly.pdbx_seq_one_letter_code
_entity_poly.pdbx_strand_id
1 'polypeptide(L)'
;MHRKDVERYDELNSKLISLKGDIALLSAKKPNETVNEFKLNLINKMLAQINDLIKEFKPENDFEAFDLDVLPTNSDVLMMLNLYSNGMCRFKDANSIENSKMDEWNTKFTSKVWNIED
;
A
#
# COMPACT_ATOMS: atom_id res chain seq x y z
N MET A 1 10.17 -13.29 8.18
CA MET A 1 9.32 -13.10 6.96
C MET A 1 9.68 -14.15 5.92
N HIS A 2 8.70 -14.78 5.25
CA HIS A 2 9.02 -15.70 4.16
C HIS A 2 9.21 -14.96 2.83
N ARG A 3 10.05 -15.51 1.93
CA ARG A 3 10.30 -14.92 0.60
C ARG A 3 9.03 -14.67 -0.20
N LYS A 4 8.05 -15.58 -0.12
CA LYS A 4 6.75 -15.45 -0.80
C LYS A 4 5.97 -14.21 -0.35
N ASP A 5 6.06 -13.85 0.93
CA ASP A 5 5.38 -12.67 1.47
C ASP A 5 6.05 -11.37 1.01
N VAL A 6 7.37 -11.38 0.84
CA VAL A 6 8.13 -10.26 0.27
C VAL A 6 7.76 -10.05 -1.21
N GLU A 7 7.74 -11.11 -2.01
CA GLU A 7 7.34 -11.04 -3.43
C GLU A 7 5.90 -10.54 -3.56
N ARG A 8 5.00 -11.07 -2.73
CA ARG A 8 3.60 -10.63 -2.67
C ARG A 8 3.49 -9.15 -2.27
N TYR A 9 4.28 -8.70 -1.30
CA TYR A 9 4.33 -7.29 -0.91
C TYR A 9 4.74 -6.42 -2.09
N ASP A 10 5.83 -6.75 -2.79
CA ASP A 10 6.37 -5.92 -3.86
C ASP A 10 5.37 -5.81 -5.03
N GLU A 11 4.70 -6.91 -5.37
CA GLU A 11 3.62 -6.92 -6.37
C GLU A 11 2.44 -6.02 -5.96
N LEU A 12 1.94 -6.19 -4.74
CA LEU A 12 0.80 -5.41 -4.24
C LEU A 12 1.14 -3.92 -4.07
N ASN A 13 2.34 -3.61 -3.60
CA ASN A 13 2.82 -2.24 -3.44
C ASN A 13 2.96 -1.53 -4.79
N SER A 14 3.48 -2.23 -5.81
CA SER A 14 3.56 -1.70 -7.17
C SER A 14 2.16 -1.38 -7.73
N LYS A 15 1.20 -2.30 -7.58
CA LYS A 15 -0.20 -2.09 -7.99
C LYS A 15 -0.84 -0.91 -7.25
N LEU A 16 -0.63 -0.82 -5.94
CA LEU A 16 -1.14 0.27 -5.11
C LEU A 16 -0.63 1.63 -5.56
N ILE A 17 0.68 1.75 -5.82
CA ILE A 17 1.29 3.00 -6.29
C ILE A 17 0.71 3.39 -7.66
N SER A 18 0.57 2.44 -8.57
CA SER A 18 -0.01 2.70 -9.90
C SER A 18 -1.45 3.20 -9.79
N LEU A 19 -2.32 2.48 -9.10
CA LEU A 19 -3.73 2.84 -8.95
C LEU A 19 -3.91 4.17 -8.19
N LYS A 20 -3.11 4.39 -7.14
CA LYS A 20 -3.08 5.66 -6.42
C LYS A 20 -2.71 6.82 -7.35
N GLY A 21 -1.74 6.64 -8.25
CA GLY A 21 -1.36 7.64 -9.24
C GLY A 21 -2.50 7.99 -10.19
N ASP A 22 -3.18 6.98 -10.73
CA ASP A 22 -4.32 7.17 -11.63
C ASP A 22 -5.48 7.90 -10.92
N ILE A 23 -5.82 7.48 -9.70
CA ILE A 23 -6.86 8.12 -8.90
C ILE A 23 -6.46 9.53 -8.48
N ALA A 24 -5.18 9.80 -8.20
CA ALA A 24 -4.71 11.16 -7.89
C ALA A 24 -4.95 12.13 -9.05
N LEU A 25 -4.71 11.69 -10.29
CA LEU A 25 -4.99 12.50 -11.49
C LEU A 25 -6.49 12.77 -11.66
N LEU A 26 -7.34 11.77 -11.38
CA LEU A 26 -8.80 11.94 -11.44
C LEU A 26 -9.30 12.86 -10.32
N SER A 27 -8.84 12.64 -9.09
CA SER A 27 -9.20 13.45 -7.92
C SER A 27 -8.77 14.91 -8.06
N ALA A 28 -7.63 15.20 -8.69
CA ALA A 28 -7.19 16.57 -8.93
C ALA A 28 -8.10 17.31 -9.91
N LYS A 29 -8.69 16.59 -10.88
CA LYS A 29 -9.57 17.18 -11.91
C LYS A 29 -11.03 17.22 -11.48
N LYS A 30 -11.48 16.17 -10.79
CA LYS A 30 -12.89 15.91 -10.48
C LYS A 30 -13.00 15.18 -9.13
N PRO A 31 -12.69 15.85 -8.01
CA PRO A 31 -12.64 15.22 -6.68
C PRO A 31 -13.98 14.58 -6.31
N ASN A 32 -15.10 15.26 -6.59
CA ASN A 32 -16.44 14.85 -6.18
C ASN A 32 -17.14 13.90 -7.17
N GLU A 33 -16.49 13.50 -8.27
CA GLU A 33 -17.10 12.54 -9.22
C GLU A 33 -17.00 11.12 -8.65
N THR A 34 -18.10 10.38 -8.72
CA THR A 34 -18.18 9.00 -8.24
C THR A 34 -17.29 8.08 -9.06
N VAL A 35 -16.59 7.17 -8.37
CA VAL A 35 -15.83 6.10 -9.01
C VAL A 35 -16.78 5.03 -9.51
N ASN A 36 -16.67 4.67 -10.79
CA ASN A 36 -17.53 3.63 -11.35
C ASN A 36 -17.24 2.25 -10.74
N GLU A 37 -18.25 1.39 -10.78
CA GLU A 37 -18.24 0.06 -10.16
C GLU A 37 -17.09 -0.82 -10.66
N PHE A 38 -16.75 -0.77 -11.95
CA PHE A 38 -15.66 -1.57 -12.52
C PHE A 38 -14.30 -1.23 -11.87
N LYS A 39 -13.98 0.07 -11.77
CA LYS A 39 -12.74 0.54 -11.12
C LYS A 39 -12.76 0.22 -9.63
N LEU A 40 -13.91 0.42 -8.98
CA LEU A 40 -14.07 0.18 -7.56
C LEU A 40 -13.88 -1.29 -7.20
N ASN A 41 -14.42 -2.21 -8.01
CA ASN A 41 -14.20 -3.64 -7.87
C ASN A 41 -12.72 -4.03 -7.98
N LEU A 42 -11.97 -3.43 -8.90
CA LEU A 42 -10.52 -3.68 -9.02
C LEU A 42 -9.78 -3.20 -7.76
N ILE A 43 -10.13 -2.03 -7.26
CA ILE A 43 -9.55 -1.46 -6.04
C ILE A 43 -9.88 -2.34 -4.84
N ASN A 44 -11.14 -2.71 -4.63
CA ASN A 44 -11.57 -3.58 -3.52
C ASN A 44 -10.84 -4.93 -3.54
N LYS A 45 -10.64 -5.55 -4.71
CA LYS A 45 -9.86 -6.80 -4.83
C LYS A 45 -8.40 -6.63 -4.42
N MET A 46 -7.79 -5.49 -4.74
CA MET A 46 -6.43 -5.18 -4.31
C MET A 46 -6.37 -4.93 -2.79
N LEU A 47 -7.31 -4.14 -2.25
CA LEU A 47 -7.38 -3.83 -0.83
C LEU A 47 -7.56 -5.09 0.02
N ALA A 48 -8.42 -6.02 -0.40
CA ALA A 48 -8.58 -7.30 0.28
C ALA A 48 -7.27 -8.11 0.33
N GLN A 49 -6.49 -8.13 -0.76
CA GLN A 49 -5.19 -8.81 -0.78
C GLN A 49 -4.15 -8.12 0.11
N ILE A 50 -4.20 -6.79 0.20
CA ILE A 50 -3.35 -6.01 1.10
C ILE A 50 -3.75 -6.27 2.56
N ASN A 51 -5.04 -6.24 2.90
CA ASN A 51 -5.55 -6.51 4.24
C ASN A 51 -5.06 -7.87 4.76
N ASP A 52 -5.15 -8.90 3.93
CA ASP A 52 -4.67 -10.25 4.27
C ASP A 52 -3.16 -10.30 4.53
N LEU A 53 -2.38 -9.52 3.78
CA LEU A 53 -0.92 -9.45 3.94
C LEU A 53 -0.52 -8.66 5.19
N ILE A 54 -1.07 -7.46 5.38
CA ILE A 54 -0.59 -6.51 6.39
C ILE A 54 -1.33 -6.58 7.72
N LYS A 55 -2.50 -7.24 7.80
CA LYS A 55 -3.24 -7.58 9.04
C LYS A 55 -3.35 -6.42 10.04
N GLU A 56 -2.55 -6.44 11.11
CA GLU A 56 -2.54 -5.43 12.18
C GLU A 56 -2.04 -4.04 11.73
N PHE A 57 -1.40 -3.96 10.57
CA PHE A 57 -0.95 -2.71 9.95
C PHE A 57 -2.01 -2.07 9.04
N LYS A 58 -3.23 -2.63 8.98
CA LYS A 58 -4.37 -1.98 8.31
C LYS A 58 -4.54 -0.54 8.79
N PRO A 59 -4.90 0.39 7.90
CA PRO A 59 -5.07 1.80 8.27
C PRO A 59 -6.28 2.04 9.18
N GLU A 60 -7.37 1.30 8.96
CA GLU A 60 -8.60 1.37 9.74
C GLU A 60 -9.09 -0.07 9.95
N ASN A 61 -9.52 -0.40 11.17
CA ASN A 61 -9.90 -1.78 11.49
C ASN A 61 -11.27 -2.14 10.94
N ASP A 62 -12.18 -1.16 10.90
CA ASP A 62 -13.57 -1.32 10.47
C ASP A 62 -13.75 -1.14 8.95
N PHE A 63 -12.67 -0.85 8.23
CA PHE A 63 -12.70 -0.73 6.77
C PHE A 63 -12.06 -1.96 6.11
N GLU A 64 -12.85 -2.68 5.32
CA GLU A 64 -12.36 -3.81 4.51
C GLU A 64 -12.38 -3.52 3.01
N ALA A 65 -13.41 -2.80 2.55
CA ALA A 65 -13.64 -2.46 1.16
C ALA A 65 -14.63 -1.29 1.05
N PHE A 66 -14.67 -0.64 -0.11
CA PHE A 66 -15.74 0.30 -0.43
C PHE A 66 -17.05 -0.42 -0.76
N ASP A 67 -18.15 0.18 -0.35
CA ASP A 67 -19.50 -0.28 -0.70
C ASP A 67 -19.76 -0.06 -2.21
N LEU A 68 -20.35 -1.06 -2.88
CA LEU A 68 -20.73 -0.98 -4.29
C LEU A 68 -22.11 -0.33 -4.47
N ASP A 69 -22.98 -0.39 -3.45
CA ASP A 69 -24.29 0.25 -3.47
C ASP A 69 -24.19 1.77 -3.19
N VAL A 70 -23.12 2.18 -2.49
CA VAL A 70 -22.82 3.58 -2.16
C VAL A 70 -21.45 3.95 -2.72
N LEU A 71 -21.41 4.31 -4.01
CA LEU A 71 -20.16 4.58 -4.71
C LEU A 71 -19.42 5.80 -4.12
N PRO A 72 -18.12 5.67 -3.77
CA PRO A 72 -17.31 6.75 -3.25
C PRO A 72 -16.90 7.73 -4.35
N THR A 73 -16.44 8.92 -3.96
CA THR A 73 -15.85 9.90 -4.88
C THR A 73 -14.37 9.61 -5.15
N ASN A 74 -13.80 10.21 -6.20
CA ASN A 74 -12.37 10.11 -6.49
C ASN A 74 -11.51 10.56 -5.30
N SER A 75 -11.90 11.61 -4.57
CA SER A 75 -11.17 12.07 -3.37
C SER A 75 -11.26 11.09 -2.21
N ASP A 76 -12.41 10.45 -1.99
CA ASP A 76 -12.57 9.44 -0.93
C ASP A 76 -11.67 8.24 -1.20
N VAL A 77 -11.66 7.78 -2.46
CA VAL A 77 -10.80 6.67 -2.88
C VAL A 77 -9.33 7.04 -2.74
N LEU A 78 -8.93 8.23 -3.18
CA LEU A 78 -7.54 8.69 -3.03
C LEU A 78 -7.09 8.72 -1.57
N MET A 79 -7.95 9.23 -0.68
CA MET A 79 -7.68 9.30 0.75
C MET A 79 -7.38 7.91 1.30
N MET A 80 -8.24 6.93 1.04
CA MET A 80 -8.01 5.56 1.52
C MET A 80 -6.75 4.94 0.92
N LEU A 81 -6.50 5.09 -0.39
CA LEU A 81 -5.28 4.56 -1.01
C LEU A 81 -4.00 5.14 -0.38
N ASN A 82 -4.03 6.40 0.06
CA ASN A 82 -2.92 7.00 0.81
C ASN A 82 -2.74 6.36 2.20
N LEU A 83 -3.84 6.10 2.92
CA LEU A 83 -3.78 5.44 4.22
C LEU A 83 -3.23 4.00 4.09
N TYR A 84 -3.68 3.27 3.07
CA TYR A 84 -3.16 1.94 2.74
C TYR A 84 -1.67 1.97 2.38
N SER A 85 -1.22 2.98 1.63
CA SER A 85 0.20 3.16 1.32
C SER A 85 1.04 3.34 2.59
N ASN A 86 0.52 4.05 3.59
CA ASN A 86 1.18 4.20 4.88
C ASN A 86 1.20 2.89 5.67
N GLY A 87 0.10 2.12 5.65
CA GLY A 87 0.02 0.79 6.26
C GLY A 87 1.06 -0.18 5.67
N MET A 88 1.18 -0.22 4.35
CA MET A 88 2.22 -1.00 3.65
C MET A 88 3.63 -0.59 4.09
N CYS A 89 3.93 0.71 4.15
CA CYS A 89 5.22 1.19 4.64
C CYS A 89 5.51 0.74 6.07
N ARG A 90 4.53 0.86 6.99
CA ARG A 90 4.68 0.42 8.39
C ARG A 90 4.91 -1.08 8.50
N PHE A 91 4.17 -1.88 7.71
CA PHE A 91 4.37 -3.32 7.62
C PHE A 91 5.80 -3.65 7.17
N LYS A 92 6.29 -2.99 6.12
CA LYS A 92 7.66 -3.18 5.64
C LYS A 92 8.69 -2.80 6.68
N ASP A 93 8.52 -1.65 7.32
CA ASP A 93 9.44 -1.17 8.36
C ASP A 93 9.51 -2.11 9.56
N ALA A 94 8.39 -2.64 10.02
CA ALA A 94 8.33 -3.57 11.15
C ALA A 94 8.96 -4.93 10.83
N ASN A 95 9.03 -5.30 9.55
CA ASN A 95 9.57 -6.57 9.07
C ASN A 95 10.91 -6.40 8.35
N SER A 96 11.60 -5.28 8.56
CA SER A 96 12.93 -5.00 8.02
C SER A 96 13.96 -4.83 9.13
N ILE A 97 15.20 -5.18 8.83
CA ILE A 97 16.38 -4.92 9.66
C ILE A 97 17.24 -3.84 9.02
N GLU A 98 17.92 -3.06 9.87
CA GLU A 98 18.88 -2.07 9.42
C GLU A 98 20.26 -2.71 9.26
N ASN A 99 20.80 -2.65 8.05
CA ASN A 99 22.17 -3.01 7.76
C ASN A 99 23.01 -1.74 7.65
N SER A 100 24.09 -1.68 8.44
CA SER A 100 25.09 -0.62 8.30
C SER A 100 26.36 -1.16 7.67
N LYS A 101 26.84 -0.48 6.63
CA LYS A 101 28.16 -0.71 6.03
C LYS A 101 28.99 0.56 6.15
N MET A 102 30.30 0.39 6.31
CA MET A 102 31.26 1.49 6.28
C MET A 102 32.04 1.41 4.98
N ASP A 103 32.20 2.53 4.28
CA ASP A 103 33.04 2.58 3.10
C ASP A 103 34.52 2.77 3.46
N GLU A 104 35.38 2.80 2.44
CA GLU A 104 36.83 3.02 2.58
C GLU A 104 37.20 4.40 3.16
N TRP A 105 36.24 5.33 3.23
CA TRP A 105 36.39 6.69 3.74
C TRP A 105 35.79 6.87 5.15
N ASN A 106 35.44 5.77 5.84
CA ASN A 106 34.74 5.76 7.13
C ASN A 106 33.34 6.41 7.10
N THR A 107 32.71 6.49 5.94
CA THR A 107 31.32 6.94 5.80
C THR A 107 30.40 5.78 6.11
N LYS A 108 29.48 5.98 7.07
CA LYS A 108 28.47 4.99 7.43
C LYS A 108 27.26 5.11 6.50
N PHE A 109 26.96 4.03 5.79
CA PHE A 109 25.74 3.88 5.00
C PHE A 109 24.79 2.92 5.70
N THR A 110 23.54 3.32 5.84
CA THR A 110 22.49 2.46 6.40
C THR A 110 21.46 2.14 5.33
N SER A 111 21.06 0.88 5.26
CA SER A 111 19.98 0.41 4.40
C SER A 111 19.04 -0.49 5.17
N LYS A 112 17.74 -0.37 4.92
CA LYS A 112 16.75 -1.31 5.43
C LYS A 112 16.53 -2.43 4.42
N VAL A 113 16.65 -3.67 4.87
CA VAL A 113 16.32 -4.85 4.06
C VAL A 113 15.31 -5.71 4.81
N TRP A 114 14.49 -6.46 4.07
CA TRP A 114 13.57 -7.40 4.67
C TRP A 114 14.30 -8.38 5.58
N ASN A 115 13.74 -8.63 6.76
CA ASN A 115 14.19 -9.68 7.65
C ASN A 115 13.60 -11.02 7.20
N ILE A 116 14.28 -11.66 6.24
CA ILE A 116 13.84 -12.92 5.66
C ILE A 116 14.35 -14.07 6.53
N GLU A 117 13.45 -14.94 6.96
CA GLU A 117 13.81 -16.22 7.57
C GLU A 117 14.08 -17.22 6.43
N ASP A 118 15.21 -17.94 6.52
CA ASP A 118 15.58 -19.00 5.56
C ASP A 118 14.57 -20.17 5.54
#